data_AF-A0A832LUB5-F1
#
_entry.id   AF-A0A832LUB5-F1
#
_cell.length_a   1.000
_cell.length_b   1.000
_cell.length_c   1.000
_cell.angle_alpha   90.00
_cell.angle_beta   90.00
_cell.angle_gamma   90.00
#
_symmetry.space_group_name_H-M   'P 1'
#
loop_
_entity.id
_entity.type
_entity.pdbx_description
1 polymer ?
#
loop_
_entity_poly.entity_id
_entity_poly.type
_entity_poly.pdbx_seq_one_letter_code
_entity_poly.pdbx_strand_id
1 'polypeptide(L)'
;MPLWREGRGLPYLVAPDESVKPQELDPNRSRFWDDWRAFLAERWRVLLAGLRTMLTRHTPNAEFTVLQTAPDPAELPLPDAFADPQLPLGWYLPAARRDQWRTQLLLETLRRERTLEPLSTLIAEWAADDAERASMFQTFAREMGIERVYWRGRVPEEAWRTLTQTDAPPDAPTLQPFPATLWGLTEIRRYRSGWWAPSVQPDLQPLLWGFEIHGFQKATEVRTLDAQGKLDITRQLELCLWVDEGEREITLRRFDRAPLTAFDLNGQAVRLDVRGDRVRLRVGATPVRIRGFQSEPICETSIEAWTARVADLFKRGNPTGQDARVLKFNFDNAVSLYRRNPSQGFALLRTNWFEFERAFQPYRWIEAESARQHEFGTVRRDPALSGGATLWLNTPMPIESASATYAFSLREAQAYTLWLAVRGVPSGSVEWQVAPAGEAEASATAEGTAMLLAERAVARYADQCYWLPLGTATLKAGEYRLTLRWKPSASQPPYYAEWDAILIAPPSVQPKHILPPMY
;
A
#
# COMPACT_ATOMS: atom_id res chain seq x y z
N MET A 1 20.87 36.92 -38.14
CA MET A 1 21.90 36.65 -39.18
C MET A 1 23.25 36.58 -38.48
N PRO A 2 24.06 35.54 -38.69
CA PRO A 2 25.40 35.51 -38.10
C PRO A 2 26.31 36.50 -38.84
N LEU A 3 26.83 37.52 -38.14
CA LEU A 3 27.89 38.42 -38.61
C LEU A 3 29.27 37.88 -38.23
N TRP A 4 29.59 36.65 -38.67
CA TRP A 4 30.85 36.00 -38.35
C TRP A 4 31.54 35.55 -39.63
N ARG A 5 32.80 35.96 -39.79
CA ARG A 5 33.73 35.40 -40.77
C ARG A 5 35.08 35.23 -40.08
N GLU A 6 35.67 34.04 -40.22
CA GLU A 6 37.07 33.78 -39.87
C GLU A 6 37.49 34.22 -38.45
N GLY A 7 36.64 33.94 -37.46
CA GLY A 7 37.00 34.11 -36.04
C GLY A 7 37.04 35.56 -35.54
N ARG A 8 36.55 36.54 -36.31
CA ARG A 8 36.34 37.92 -35.84
C ARG A 8 34.91 38.37 -36.10
N GLY A 9 34.16 38.56 -35.01
CA GLY A 9 32.79 39.05 -34.99
C GLY A 9 32.33 39.15 -33.53
N LEU A 10 31.49 40.15 -33.23
CA LEU A 10 30.90 40.29 -31.90
C LEU A 10 29.80 39.24 -31.72
N PRO A 11 29.79 38.46 -30.63
CA PRO A 11 29.02 37.24 -30.54
C PRO A 11 27.57 37.51 -30.12
N TYR A 12 26.82 38.29 -30.90
CA TYR A 12 25.45 38.65 -30.53
C TYR A 12 24.39 37.85 -31.31
N LEU A 13 23.40 37.31 -30.60
CA LEU A 13 22.12 36.94 -31.18
C LEU A 13 21.22 38.17 -31.23
N VAL A 14 20.74 38.51 -32.43
CA VAL A 14 19.88 39.68 -32.67
C VAL A 14 18.58 39.22 -33.30
N ALA A 15 17.47 39.64 -32.70
CA ALA A 15 16.14 39.49 -33.30
C ALA A 15 15.96 40.60 -34.36
N PRO A 16 15.67 40.25 -35.63
CA PRO A 16 15.56 41.23 -36.71
C PRO A 16 14.34 42.16 -36.59
N ASP A 17 13.40 41.84 -35.70
CA ASP A 17 12.23 42.65 -35.36
C ASP A 17 12.46 43.57 -34.14
N GLU A 18 13.70 43.62 -33.63
CA GLU A 18 14.12 44.39 -32.44
C GLU A 18 13.33 44.06 -31.16
N SER A 19 12.58 42.95 -31.15
CA SER A 19 11.72 42.58 -30.02
C SER A 19 12.50 42.27 -28.73
N VAL A 20 13.80 42.01 -28.83
CA VAL A 20 14.69 41.70 -27.70
C VAL A 20 16.05 42.36 -27.91
N LYS A 21 16.67 42.79 -26.80
CA LYS A 21 18.05 43.30 -26.81
C LYS A 21 19.03 42.22 -27.29
N PRO A 22 20.06 42.59 -28.08
CA PRO A 22 21.11 41.68 -28.50
C PRO A 22 21.71 40.90 -27.31
N GLN A 23 21.78 39.57 -27.42
CA GLN A 23 22.34 38.70 -26.38
C GLN A 23 23.78 38.31 -26.72
N GLU A 24 24.72 38.57 -25.81
CA GLU A 24 26.13 38.22 -25.96
C GLU A 24 26.37 36.72 -25.66
N LEU A 25 27.03 36.02 -26.58
CA LEU A 25 27.35 34.60 -26.47
C LEU A 25 28.81 34.40 -26.02
N ASP A 26 29.04 33.36 -25.20
CA ASP A 26 30.39 32.94 -24.80
C ASP A 26 31.07 32.17 -25.96
N PRO A 27 32.12 32.75 -26.59
CA PRO A 27 32.77 32.16 -27.77
C PRO A 27 33.50 30.84 -27.49
N ASN A 28 33.78 30.49 -26.24
CA ASN A 28 34.48 29.24 -25.88
C ASN A 28 33.55 28.05 -25.66
N ARG A 29 32.23 28.29 -25.52
CA ARG A 29 31.21 27.26 -25.24
C ARG A 29 30.15 27.15 -26.33
N SER A 30 29.99 28.20 -27.13
CA SER A 30 29.00 28.33 -28.19
C SER A 30 29.32 27.40 -29.37
N ARG A 31 28.44 26.42 -29.63
CA ARG A 31 28.40 25.66 -30.89
C ARG A 31 27.17 26.17 -31.62
N PHE A 32 27.36 26.85 -32.76
CA PHE A 32 26.28 27.52 -33.49
C PHE A 32 24.98 26.70 -33.58
N TRP A 33 25.08 25.39 -33.87
CA TRP A 33 23.90 24.53 -33.99
C TRP A 33 23.19 24.27 -32.65
N ASP A 34 23.93 24.18 -31.56
CA ASP A 34 23.37 24.00 -30.22
C ASP A 34 22.73 25.32 -29.74
N ASP A 35 23.38 26.46 -29.99
CA ASP A 35 22.84 27.78 -29.65
C ASP A 35 21.65 28.17 -30.54
N TRP A 36 21.71 27.83 -31.83
CA TRP A 36 20.59 27.99 -32.75
C TRP A 36 19.42 27.08 -32.39
N ARG A 37 19.68 25.84 -31.97
CA ARG A 37 18.65 24.93 -31.45
C ARG A 37 18.04 25.46 -30.16
N ALA A 38 18.85 25.97 -29.23
CA ALA A 38 18.37 26.58 -27.99
C ALA A 38 17.54 27.85 -28.26
N PHE A 39 18.00 28.70 -29.17
CA PHE A 39 17.26 29.89 -29.61
C PHE A 39 15.94 29.52 -30.31
N LEU A 40 15.95 28.56 -31.23
CA LEU A 40 14.73 28.05 -31.85
C LEU A 40 13.79 27.45 -30.81
N ALA A 41 14.31 26.71 -29.82
CA ALA A 41 13.53 26.17 -28.72
C ALA A 41 12.82 27.27 -27.94
N GLU A 42 13.57 28.29 -27.53
CA GLU A 42 13.04 29.44 -26.80
C GLU A 42 11.97 30.17 -27.60
N ARG A 43 12.19 30.40 -28.90
CA ARG A 43 11.19 31.03 -29.77
C ARG A 43 9.94 30.17 -29.96
N TRP A 44 10.09 28.86 -30.14
CA TRP A 44 8.95 27.95 -30.22
C TRP A 44 8.17 27.92 -28.90
N ARG A 45 8.86 27.91 -27.75
CA ARG A 45 8.20 28.04 -26.44
C ARG A 45 7.41 29.34 -26.34
N VAL A 46 8.01 30.48 -26.70
CA VAL A 46 7.34 31.79 -26.67
C VAL A 46 6.13 31.83 -27.62
N LEU A 47 6.26 31.30 -28.83
CA LEU A 47 5.16 31.23 -29.79
C LEU A 47 4.03 30.33 -29.32
N LEU A 48 4.33 29.13 -28.84
CA LEU A 48 3.33 28.18 -28.34
C LEU A 48 2.67 28.69 -27.06
N ALA A 49 3.43 29.32 -26.16
CA ALA A 49 2.89 29.97 -24.98
C ALA A 49 1.98 31.15 -25.36
N GLY A 50 2.41 32.00 -26.29
CA GLY A 50 1.61 33.12 -26.80
C GLY A 50 0.33 32.67 -27.50
N LEU A 51 0.43 31.62 -28.33
CA LEU A 51 -0.72 30.99 -28.97
C LEU A 51 -1.67 30.40 -27.92
N ARG A 52 -1.15 29.68 -26.92
CA ARG A 52 -1.95 29.17 -25.81
C ARG A 52 -2.63 30.30 -25.05
N THR A 53 -1.93 31.38 -24.71
CA THR A 53 -2.53 32.56 -24.05
C THR A 53 -3.62 33.19 -24.89
N MET A 54 -3.42 33.32 -26.20
CA MET A 54 -4.40 33.86 -27.13
C MET A 54 -5.63 32.95 -27.24
N LEU A 55 -5.42 31.65 -27.41
CA LEU A 55 -6.47 30.64 -27.44
C LEU A 55 -7.24 30.61 -26.10
N THR A 56 -6.57 30.60 -24.95
CA THR A 56 -7.24 30.69 -23.64
C THR A 56 -8.01 32.01 -23.49
N ARG A 57 -7.54 33.12 -24.06
CA ARG A 57 -8.30 34.38 -24.04
C ARG A 57 -9.60 34.29 -24.85
N HIS A 58 -9.58 33.65 -26.02
CA HIS A 58 -10.74 33.56 -26.92
C HIS A 58 -11.65 32.36 -26.64
N THR A 59 -11.13 31.32 -25.99
CA THR A 59 -11.84 30.13 -25.55
C THR A 59 -11.40 29.80 -24.11
N PRO A 60 -11.84 30.58 -23.10
CA PRO A 60 -11.40 30.45 -21.72
C PRO A 60 -11.74 29.11 -21.08
N ASN A 61 -12.71 28.38 -21.66
CA ASN A 61 -13.15 27.08 -21.19
C ASN A 61 -12.51 25.91 -21.97
N ALA A 62 -11.59 26.19 -22.90
CA ALA A 62 -10.91 25.15 -23.68
C ALA A 62 -9.50 24.88 -23.12
N GLU A 63 -9.18 23.61 -22.97
CA GLU A 63 -7.84 23.15 -22.58
C GLU A 63 -7.00 22.88 -23.84
N PHE A 64 -5.74 23.33 -23.82
CA PHE A 64 -4.81 23.17 -24.93
C PHE A 64 -3.59 22.38 -24.47
N THR A 65 -3.36 21.24 -25.15
CA THR A 65 -2.22 20.35 -24.91
C THR A 65 -1.31 20.35 -26.13
N VAL A 66 0.01 20.43 -25.93
CA VAL A 66 0.99 20.29 -27.01
C VAL A 66 1.20 18.80 -27.25
N LEU A 67 1.15 18.35 -28.50
CA LEU A 67 1.35 16.93 -28.82
C LEU A 67 2.70 16.72 -29.50
N GLN A 68 3.49 15.78 -28.96
CA GLN A 68 4.64 15.23 -29.67
C GLN A 68 4.18 14.03 -30.49
N THR A 69 4.69 13.84 -31.71
CA THR A 69 4.42 12.61 -32.49
C THR A 69 5.48 11.56 -32.17
N ALA A 70 5.09 10.29 -32.08
CA ALA A 70 6.04 9.19 -31.94
C ALA A 70 7.10 9.27 -33.05
N PRO A 71 8.39 9.25 -32.69
CA PRO A 71 9.45 9.44 -33.66
C PRO A 71 9.40 8.31 -34.68
N ASP A 72 9.37 8.68 -35.97
CA ASP A 72 9.67 7.72 -37.02
C ASP A 72 11.20 7.65 -37.14
N PRO A 73 11.82 6.48 -36.91
CA PRO A 73 13.26 6.30 -37.13
C PRO A 73 13.69 6.56 -38.59
N ALA A 74 12.74 6.63 -39.54
CA ALA A 74 13.01 7.05 -40.92
C ALA A 74 13.02 8.58 -41.13
N GLU A 75 12.53 9.36 -40.16
CA GLU A 75 12.51 10.83 -40.19
C GLU A 75 13.70 11.41 -39.41
N LEU A 76 14.06 12.66 -39.72
CA LEU A 76 15.07 13.38 -38.96
C LEU A 76 14.58 13.60 -37.52
N PRO A 77 15.45 13.42 -36.50
CA PRO A 77 15.06 13.59 -35.12
C PRO A 77 14.54 15.00 -34.87
N LEU A 78 13.42 15.10 -34.16
CA LEU A 78 12.89 16.38 -33.68
C LEU A 78 13.98 17.11 -32.89
N PRO A 79 14.17 18.43 -33.10
CA PRO A 79 15.07 19.21 -32.26
C PRO A 79 14.74 19.01 -30.78
N ASP A 80 15.76 18.86 -29.92
CA ASP A 80 15.61 18.56 -28.48
C ASP A 80 14.66 19.52 -27.74
N ALA A 81 14.52 20.74 -28.29
CA ALA A 81 13.50 21.73 -27.97
C ALA A 81 12.07 21.17 -27.76
N PHE A 82 11.69 20.18 -28.56
CA PHE A 82 10.36 19.55 -28.55
C PHE A 82 10.30 18.29 -27.68
N ALA A 83 11.44 17.87 -27.11
CA ALA A 83 11.55 16.82 -26.11
C ALA A 83 11.70 17.38 -24.69
N ASP A 84 11.59 18.71 -24.53
CA ASP A 84 11.65 19.38 -23.23
C ASP A 84 10.46 18.96 -22.36
N PRO A 85 10.71 18.32 -21.21
CA PRO A 85 9.66 17.84 -20.33
C PRO A 85 8.74 18.98 -19.86
N GLN A 86 9.26 20.21 -19.67
CA GLN A 86 8.55 21.35 -19.07
C GLN A 86 7.36 21.89 -19.88
N LEU A 87 7.10 21.36 -21.08
CA LEU A 87 5.89 21.64 -21.83
C LEU A 87 4.83 20.58 -21.49
N PRO A 88 3.54 20.93 -21.27
CA PRO A 88 2.49 19.94 -21.11
C PRO A 88 2.34 19.15 -22.42
N LEU A 89 2.92 17.95 -22.44
CA LEU A 89 3.09 17.14 -23.63
C LEU A 89 2.16 15.93 -23.58
N GLY A 90 1.23 15.86 -24.54
CA GLY A 90 0.60 14.60 -24.91
C GLY A 90 1.39 13.92 -26.03
N TRP A 91 1.11 12.64 -26.24
CA TRP A 91 1.76 11.86 -27.30
C TRP A 91 0.78 11.47 -28.39
N TYR A 92 1.12 11.69 -29.65
CA TYR A 92 0.41 11.19 -30.82
C TYR A 92 1.06 9.92 -31.39
N LEU A 93 0.27 8.86 -31.56
CA LEU A 93 0.63 7.57 -32.14
C LEU A 93 -0.05 7.39 -33.50
N PRO A 94 0.71 7.43 -34.62
CA PRO A 94 0.14 7.26 -35.94
C PRO A 94 -0.23 5.80 -36.22
N ALA A 95 -1.30 5.62 -36.99
CA ALA A 95 -1.86 4.33 -37.40
C ALA A 95 -0.82 3.43 -38.09
N ALA A 96 0.02 4.03 -38.93
CA ALA A 96 1.05 3.36 -39.70
C ALA A 96 2.09 2.59 -38.84
N ARG A 97 2.16 2.86 -37.53
CA ARG A 97 3.15 2.26 -36.60
C ARG A 97 2.52 1.45 -35.47
N ARG A 98 1.28 0.99 -35.67
CA ARG A 98 0.47 0.30 -34.66
C ARG A 98 1.19 -0.84 -33.93
N ASP A 99 1.94 -1.67 -34.63
CA ASP A 99 2.60 -2.82 -34.02
C ASP A 99 3.71 -2.43 -33.03
N GLN A 100 4.16 -1.17 -33.06
CA GLN A 100 5.18 -0.64 -32.18
C GLN A 100 4.62 0.20 -31.04
N TRP A 101 3.32 0.48 -31.01
CA TRP A 101 2.70 1.40 -30.05
C TRP A 101 2.95 1.01 -28.59
N ARG A 102 2.81 -0.26 -28.23
CA ARG A 102 3.04 -0.71 -26.83
C ARG A 102 4.49 -0.46 -26.41
N THR A 103 5.44 -0.81 -27.26
CA THR A 103 6.87 -0.64 -26.99
C THR A 103 7.24 0.85 -26.93
N GLN A 104 6.75 1.67 -27.86
CA GLN A 104 6.99 3.12 -27.87
C GLN A 104 6.41 3.77 -26.61
N LEU A 105 5.16 3.45 -26.27
CA LEU A 105 4.49 3.98 -25.09
C LEU A 105 5.24 3.64 -23.80
N LEU A 106 5.66 2.38 -23.64
CA LEU A 106 6.45 1.92 -22.51
C LEU A 106 7.76 2.70 -22.35
N LEU A 107 8.53 2.85 -23.44
CA LEU A 107 9.84 3.50 -23.41
C LEU A 107 9.76 4.97 -22.98
N GLU A 108 8.74 5.69 -23.40
CA GLU A 108 8.56 7.08 -23.01
C GLU A 108 8.05 7.26 -21.61
N THR A 109 7.10 6.44 -21.18
CA THR A 109 6.62 6.54 -19.79
C THR A 109 7.79 6.32 -18.84
N LEU A 110 8.65 5.34 -19.12
CA LEU A 110 9.91 5.13 -18.38
C LEU A 110 10.88 6.31 -18.51
N ARG A 111 10.99 6.94 -19.68
CA ARG A 111 11.82 8.15 -19.88
C ARG A 111 11.34 9.30 -19.01
N ARG A 112 10.02 9.50 -18.93
CA ARG A 112 9.37 10.61 -18.24
C ARG A 112 9.24 10.44 -16.73
N GLU A 113 9.14 9.20 -16.26
CA GLU A 113 9.27 8.88 -14.83
C GLU A 113 10.62 9.35 -14.28
N ARG A 114 11.70 9.22 -15.06
CA ARG A 114 13.04 9.70 -14.67
C ARG A 114 13.15 11.22 -14.58
N THR A 115 12.28 11.95 -15.27
CA THR A 115 12.23 13.42 -15.26
C THR A 115 11.15 13.96 -14.32
N LEU A 116 10.46 13.10 -13.56
CA LEU A 116 9.38 13.45 -12.63
C LEU A 116 8.18 14.17 -13.28
N GLU A 117 8.00 14.02 -14.59
CA GLU A 117 6.94 14.68 -15.35
C GLU A 117 6.17 13.65 -16.18
N PRO A 118 5.17 12.96 -15.58
CA PRO A 118 4.52 11.82 -16.20
C PRO A 118 3.73 12.19 -17.46
N LEU A 119 3.64 11.25 -18.40
CA LEU A 119 2.82 11.41 -19.60
C LEU A 119 1.34 11.38 -19.24
N SER A 120 0.62 12.48 -19.42
CA SER A 120 -0.79 12.58 -19.02
C SER A 120 -1.79 12.40 -20.17
N THR A 121 -1.36 12.62 -21.42
CA THR A 121 -2.25 12.59 -22.59
C THR A 121 -1.68 11.74 -23.73
N LEU A 122 -2.52 10.94 -24.37
CA LEU A 122 -2.22 10.09 -25.52
C LEU A 122 -3.31 10.27 -26.58
N ILE A 123 -2.92 10.35 -27.84
CA ILE A 123 -3.81 10.34 -29.00
C ILE A 123 -3.35 9.20 -29.93
N ALA A 124 -4.20 8.21 -30.17
CA ALA A 124 -3.93 7.11 -31.09
C ALA A 124 -4.80 7.23 -32.33
N GLU A 125 -4.22 7.05 -33.51
CA GLU A 125 -4.94 7.12 -34.78
C GLU A 125 -5.62 5.79 -35.12
N TRP A 126 -6.92 5.85 -35.41
CA TRP A 126 -7.73 4.68 -35.73
C TRP A 126 -7.48 4.16 -37.15
N ALA A 127 -7.18 2.87 -37.29
CA ALA A 127 -6.89 2.24 -38.58
C ALA A 127 -7.74 1.00 -38.85
N ALA A 128 -9.07 1.15 -38.77
CA ALA A 128 -10.04 0.08 -39.05
C ALA A 128 -9.83 -1.17 -38.16
N ASP A 129 -9.63 -0.93 -36.87
CA ASP A 129 -9.22 -1.94 -35.91
C ASP A 129 -10.35 -2.81 -35.36
N ASP A 130 -9.96 -3.99 -34.87
CA ASP A 130 -10.75 -4.76 -33.92
C ASP A 130 -10.90 -3.97 -32.61
N ALA A 131 -12.15 -3.76 -32.19
CA ALA A 131 -12.52 -3.07 -30.96
C ALA A 131 -11.84 -3.68 -29.72
N GLU A 132 -11.60 -5.00 -29.74
CA GLU A 132 -10.91 -5.71 -28.66
C GLU A 132 -9.42 -5.32 -28.57
N ARG A 133 -8.72 -5.28 -29.70
CA ARG A 133 -7.30 -4.89 -29.73
C ARG A 133 -7.12 -3.42 -29.31
N ALA A 134 -8.06 -2.55 -29.71
CA ALA A 134 -8.06 -1.15 -29.32
C ALA A 134 -8.36 -0.98 -27.81
N SER A 135 -9.30 -1.73 -27.24
CA SER A 135 -9.62 -1.68 -25.80
C SER A 135 -8.49 -2.22 -24.93
N MET A 136 -7.80 -3.29 -25.37
CA MET A 136 -6.60 -3.78 -24.70
C MET A 136 -5.47 -2.76 -24.70
N PHE A 137 -5.28 -2.03 -25.80
CA PHE A 137 -4.28 -0.96 -25.88
C PHE A 137 -4.64 0.23 -24.99
N GLN A 138 -5.91 0.64 -24.98
CA GLN A 138 -6.40 1.71 -24.11
C GLN A 138 -6.22 1.34 -22.63
N THR A 139 -6.56 0.10 -22.25
CA THR A 139 -6.32 -0.42 -20.89
C THR A 139 -4.84 -0.33 -20.50
N PHE A 140 -3.95 -0.77 -21.40
CA PHE A 140 -2.50 -0.68 -21.18
C PHE A 140 -2.02 0.78 -21.00
N ALA A 141 -2.52 1.71 -21.80
CA ALA A 141 -2.21 3.14 -21.64
C ALA A 141 -2.66 3.68 -20.27
N ARG A 142 -3.82 3.24 -19.76
CA ARG A 142 -4.31 3.59 -18.41
C ARG A 142 -3.44 3.00 -17.30
N GLU A 143 -2.98 1.76 -17.45
CA GLU A 143 -2.07 1.10 -16.50
C GLU A 143 -0.73 1.84 -16.39
N MET A 144 -0.27 2.45 -17.49
CA MET A 144 0.92 3.31 -17.53
C MET A 144 0.69 4.72 -16.93
N GLY A 145 -0.45 4.97 -16.29
CA GLY A 145 -0.75 6.23 -15.60
C GLY A 145 -1.25 7.37 -16.51
N ILE A 146 -1.57 7.09 -17.77
CA ILE A 146 -2.00 8.12 -18.73
C ILE A 146 -3.48 8.45 -18.50
N GLU A 147 -3.75 9.70 -18.14
CA GLU A 147 -5.07 10.18 -17.73
C GLU A 147 -6.03 10.43 -18.89
N ARG A 148 -5.53 10.74 -20.09
CA ARG A 148 -6.37 11.06 -21.25
C ARG A 148 -5.92 10.26 -22.47
N VAL A 149 -6.79 9.40 -23.00
CA VAL A 149 -6.57 8.68 -24.26
C VAL A 149 -7.64 9.10 -25.25
N TYR A 150 -7.22 9.60 -26.42
CA TYR A 150 -8.11 10.01 -27.49
C TYR A 150 -7.88 9.13 -28.72
N TRP A 151 -8.96 8.75 -29.39
CA TRP A 151 -8.89 8.08 -30.68
C TRP A 151 -9.15 9.08 -31.80
N ARG A 152 -8.19 9.26 -32.70
CA ARG A 152 -8.30 10.16 -33.85
C ARG A 152 -8.70 9.36 -35.08
N GLY A 153 -9.77 9.77 -35.75
CA GLY A 153 -10.23 9.15 -37.00
C GLY A 153 -11.68 8.69 -36.94
N ARG A 154 -12.13 7.96 -37.96
CA ARG A 154 -13.51 7.46 -38.05
C ARG A 154 -13.64 6.14 -37.31
N VAL A 155 -13.89 6.20 -36.00
CA VAL A 155 -14.14 5.03 -35.15
C VAL A 155 -15.58 4.53 -35.37
N PRO A 156 -15.80 3.23 -35.69
CA PRO A 156 -17.14 2.65 -35.76
C PRO A 156 -17.88 2.77 -34.44
N GLU A 157 -19.21 2.88 -34.48
CA GLU A 157 -20.03 3.08 -33.27
C GLU A 157 -19.89 1.95 -32.25
N GLU A 158 -19.78 0.70 -32.72
CA GLU A 158 -19.55 -0.47 -31.87
C GLU A 158 -18.19 -0.39 -31.15
N ALA A 159 -17.12 -0.11 -31.88
CA ALA A 159 -15.80 0.09 -31.31
C ALA A 159 -15.77 1.28 -30.34
N TRP A 160 -16.45 2.37 -30.68
CA TRP A 160 -16.59 3.53 -29.80
C TRP A 160 -17.29 3.17 -28.49
N ARG A 161 -18.36 2.36 -28.52
CA ARG A 161 -19.03 1.86 -27.30
C ARG A 161 -18.09 1.01 -26.45
N THR A 162 -17.34 0.09 -27.05
CA THR A 162 -16.37 -0.75 -26.33
C THR A 162 -15.26 0.08 -25.69
N LEU A 163 -14.72 1.07 -26.42
CA LEU A 163 -13.69 1.98 -25.90
C LEU A 163 -14.25 2.88 -24.79
N THR A 164 -15.48 3.36 -24.93
CA THR A 164 -16.16 4.16 -23.91
C THR A 164 -16.45 3.32 -22.66
N GLN A 165 -16.83 2.05 -22.80
CA GLN A 165 -17.00 1.12 -21.68
C GLN A 165 -15.67 0.75 -21.01
N THR A 166 -14.57 0.77 -21.76
CA THR A 166 -13.23 0.51 -21.23
C THR A 166 -12.73 1.66 -20.37
N ASP A 167 -13.03 2.90 -20.79
CA ASP A 167 -12.72 4.13 -20.06
C ASP A 167 -13.78 4.57 -19.07
N ALA A 168 -14.95 3.92 -19.08
CA ALA A 168 -15.97 4.15 -18.06
C ALA A 168 -15.31 3.81 -16.72
N PRO A 169 -15.12 4.79 -15.81
CA PRO A 169 -14.89 4.42 -14.42
C PRO A 169 -16.08 3.53 -14.02
N PRO A 170 -15.91 2.52 -13.14
CA PRO A 170 -17.08 2.02 -12.43
C PRO A 170 -17.86 3.27 -11.94
N ASP A 171 -19.19 3.29 -12.09
CA ASP A 171 -20.02 4.52 -11.97
C ASP A 171 -19.72 5.35 -10.70
N ALA A 172 -19.12 4.74 -9.68
CA ALA A 172 -18.13 5.40 -8.83
C ALA A 172 -16.95 4.44 -8.55
N PRO A 173 -15.70 4.91 -8.35
CA PRO A 173 -14.72 4.15 -7.61
C PRO A 173 -15.30 3.88 -6.21
N THR A 174 -15.83 2.68 -6.00
CA THR A 174 -16.46 2.35 -4.74
C THR A 174 -15.40 2.15 -3.67
N LEU A 175 -15.56 2.81 -2.52
CA LEU A 175 -14.82 2.42 -1.34
C LEU A 175 -15.32 1.02 -0.97
N GLN A 176 -14.45 0.03 -1.10
CA GLN A 176 -14.71 -1.30 -0.58
C GLN A 176 -14.40 -1.23 0.92
N PRO A 177 -15.45 -1.26 1.77
CA PRO A 177 -15.26 -1.13 3.19
C PRO A 177 -14.58 -2.39 3.71
N PHE A 178 -13.61 -2.18 4.57
CA PHE A 178 -12.85 -3.23 5.20
C PHE A 178 -12.79 -2.94 6.70
N PRO A 179 -12.83 -3.94 7.61
CA PRO A 179 -12.75 -3.65 9.04
C PRO A 179 -11.53 -2.79 9.34
N ALA A 180 -11.75 -1.63 9.97
CA ALA A 180 -10.64 -0.76 10.32
C ALA A 180 -9.60 -1.49 11.21
N THR A 181 -10.06 -2.44 12.04
CA THR A 181 -9.25 -3.36 12.87
C THR A 181 -8.25 -4.22 12.09
N LEU A 182 -8.53 -4.49 10.82
CA LEU A 182 -7.71 -5.34 9.98
C LEU A 182 -6.87 -4.54 8.98
N TRP A 183 -7.05 -3.23 8.90
CA TRP A 183 -6.36 -2.40 7.92
C TRP A 183 -4.85 -2.62 8.00
N GLY A 184 -4.30 -2.86 9.19
CA GLY A 184 -2.86 -3.10 9.25
C GLY A 184 -2.39 -4.43 8.68
N LEU A 185 -3.27 -5.33 8.25
CA LEU A 185 -2.96 -6.52 7.45
C LEU A 185 -3.11 -6.30 5.94
N THR A 186 -3.40 -5.07 5.51
CA THR A 186 -3.68 -4.73 4.11
C THR A 186 -3.10 -3.37 3.76
N GLU A 187 -2.31 -3.26 2.70
CA GLU A 187 -1.92 -1.95 2.18
C GLU A 187 -3.12 -1.24 1.53
N ILE A 188 -3.15 0.11 1.57
CA ILE A 188 -4.07 0.88 0.71
C ILE A 188 -3.71 0.56 -0.73
N ARG A 189 -4.57 -0.18 -1.42
CA ARG A 189 -4.35 -0.57 -2.80
C ARG A 189 -5.49 -0.06 -3.67
N ARG A 190 -5.10 0.55 -4.79
CA ARG A 190 -6.00 0.98 -5.85
C ARG A 190 -6.26 -0.20 -6.77
N TYR A 191 -7.53 -0.56 -6.96
CA TYR A 191 -7.94 -1.63 -7.87
C TYR A 191 -8.92 -1.10 -8.93
N ARG A 192 -9.11 -1.88 -9.99
CA ARG A 192 -10.03 -1.55 -11.09
C ARG A 192 -11.48 -1.35 -10.61
N SER A 193 -11.89 -2.02 -9.54
CA SER A 193 -13.23 -1.95 -8.96
C SER A 193 -13.40 -0.90 -7.85
N GLY A 194 -12.32 -0.22 -7.42
CA GLY A 194 -12.38 0.79 -6.37
C GLY A 194 -11.16 0.82 -5.46
N TRP A 195 -11.31 1.53 -4.34
CA TRP A 195 -10.29 1.67 -3.31
C TRP A 195 -10.68 0.83 -2.10
N TRP A 196 -9.72 0.13 -1.49
CA TRP A 196 -9.96 -0.41 -0.15
C TRP A 196 -9.86 0.72 0.85
N ALA A 197 -10.87 0.83 1.71
CA ALA A 197 -10.92 1.85 2.74
C ALA A 197 -11.27 1.22 4.08
N PRO A 198 -10.59 1.63 5.16
CA PRO A 198 -10.93 1.16 6.49
C PRO A 198 -12.27 1.80 6.85
N SER A 199 -13.23 0.98 7.29
CA SER A 199 -14.54 1.44 7.69
C SER A 199 -14.89 0.82 9.03
N VAL A 200 -15.38 1.65 9.94
CA VAL A 200 -16.06 1.20 11.15
C VAL A 200 -17.48 0.80 10.76
N GLN A 201 -17.60 -0.32 10.05
CA GLN A 201 -18.89 -0.95 9.75
C GLN A 201 -19.18 -1.97 10.85
N PRO A 202 -20.23 -1.79 11.67
CA PRO A 202 -20.52 -2.65 12.82
C PRO A 202 -20.88 -4.09 12.41
N ASP A 203 -21.24 -4.31 11.15
CA ASP A 203 -21.59 -5.59 10.54
C ASP A 203 -20.40 -6.34 9.95
N LEU A 204 -19.21 -5.73 9.91
CA LEU A 204 -17.96 -6.39 9.50
C LEU A 204 -17.21 -6.94 10.73
N GLN A 205 -16.91 -8.24 10.72
CA GLN A 205 -16.15 -8.90 11.77
C GLN A 205 -14.90 -9.59 11.22
N PRO A 206 -13.73 -9.44 11.84
CA PRO A 206 -12.52 -10.13 11.40
C PRO A 206 -12.62 -11.64 11.58
N LEU A 207 -12.09 -12.39 10.61
CA LEU A 207 -11.93 -13.83 10.71
C LEU A 207 -10.57 -14.14 11.36
N LEU A 208 -10.63 -14.56 12.62
CA LEU A 208 -9.44 -14.91 13.39
C LEU A 208 -9.10 -16.38 13.17
N TRP A 209 -8.49 -16.69 12.02
CA TRP A 209 -8.08 -18.03 11.62
C TRP A 209 -6.56 -18.24 11.62
N GLY A 210 -5.82 -17.35 12.28
CA GLY A 210 -4.36 -17.37 12.35
C GLY A 210 -3.75 -16.22 11.55
N PHE A 211 -2.48 -16.36 11.20
CA PHE A 211 -1.70 -15.26 10.62
C PHE A 211 -1.49 -15.38 9.11
N GLU A 212 -1.74 -16.56 8.52
CA GLU A 212 -1.40 -16.85 7.11
C GLU A 212 -2.57 -16.66 6.14
N ILE A 213 -3.80 -16.61 6.66
CA ILE A 213 -5.02 -16.42 5.88
C ILE A 213 -5.77 -15.29 6.58
N HIS A 214 -5.97 -14.21 5.84
CA HIS A 214 -6.66 -13.05 6.34
C HIS A 214 -8.09 -13.06 5.83
N GLY A 215 -9.00 -12.49 6.62
CA GLY A 215 -10.37 -12.40 6.20
C GLY A 215 -11.27 -11.60 7.12
N PHE A 216 -12.44 -11.26 6.60
CA PHE A 216 -13.55 -10.78 7.41
C PHE A 216 -14.85 -11.41 6.94
N GLN A 217 -15.85 -11.41 7.82
CA GLN A 217 -17.22 -11.76 7.54
C GLN A 217 -18.13 -10.54 7.62
N LYS A 218 -19.13 -10.49 6.74
CA LYS A 218 -20.16 -9.48 6.69
C LYS A 218 -21.53 -10.16 6.72
N ALA A 219 -22.40 -9.74 7.64
CA ALA A 219 -23.79 -10.13 7.58
C ALA A 219 -24.51 -9.36 6.45
N THR A 220 -25.21 -10.10 5.60
CA THR A 220 -25.97 -9.55 4.46
C THR A 220 -27.39 -10.10 4.49
N GLU A 221 -28.38 -9.25 4.22
CA GLU A 221 -29.75 -9.68 4.00
C GLU A 221 -29.96 -9.92 2.52
N VAL A 222 -30.27 -11.16 2.16
CA VAL A 222 -30.61 -11.52 0.79
C VAL A 222 -32.12 -11.66 0.70
N ARG A 223 -32.71 -10.88 -0.21
CA ARG A 223 -34.14 -10.94 -0.51
C ARG A 223 -34.34 -11.83 -1.73
N THR A 224 -34.91 -13.00 -1.52
CA THR A 224 -35.27 -13.93 -2.60
C THR A 224 -36.78 -14.05 -2.68
N LEU A 225 -37.33 -14.19 -3.88
CA LEU A 225 -38.72 -14.61 -4.05
C LEU A 225 -38.75 -16.14 -3.99
N ASP A 226 -39.62 -16.70 -3.14
CA ASP A 226 -39.87 -18.14 -3.15
C ASP A 226 -40.63 -18.56 -4.43
N ALA A 227 -40.83 -19.87 -4.60
CA ALA A 227 -41.52 -20.42 -5.76
C ALA A 227 -42.98 -19.95 -5.89
N GLN A 228 -43.54 -19.33 -4.85
CA GLN A 228 -44.89 -18.78 -4.79
C GLN A 228 -44.91 -17.25 -4.93
N GLY A 229 -43.76 -16.62 -5.19
CA GLY A 229 -43.63 -15.17 -5.36
C GLY A 229 -43.67 -14.39 -4.04
N LYS A 230 -43.54 -15.06 -2.90
CA LYS A 230 -43.45 -14.40 -1.59
C LYS A 230 -42.00 -14.03 -1.30
N LEU A 231 -41.81 -12.83 -0.77
CA LEU A 231 -40.50 -12.34 -0.36
C LEU A 231 -40.00 -13.13 0.87
N ASP A 232 -38.90 -13.85 0.70
CA ASP A 232 -38.12 -14.45 1.78
C ASP A 232 -36.85 -13.61 2.01
N ILE A 233 -36.61 -13.25 3.27
CA ILE A 233 -35.43 -12.47 3.67
C ILE A 233 -34.55 -13.39 4.49
N THR A 234 -33.50 -13.91 3.87
CA THR A 234 -32.53 -14.77 4.55
C THR A 234 -31.30 -13.95 4.92
N ARG A 235 -30.89 -14.05 6.19
CA ARG A 235 -29.57 -13.54 6.60
C ARG A 235 -28.50 -14.51 6.15
N GLN A 236 -27.54 -14.03 5.37
CA GLN A 236 -26.38 -14.77 4.91
C GLN A 236 -25.10 -14.06 5.36
N LEU A 237 -24.01 -14.80 5.42
CA LEU A 237 -22.67 -14.29 5.64
C LEU A 237 -21.93 -14.27 4.30
N GLU A 238 -21.31 -13.12 4.05
CA GLU A 238 -20.29 -12.95 3.01
C GLU A 238 -18.93 -12.98 3.68
N LEU A 239 -18.00 -13.78 3.15
CA LEU A 239 -16.60 -13.79 3.57
C LEU A 239 -15.77 -13.09 2.51
N CYS A 240 -14.71 -12.40 2.91
CA CYS A 240 -13.68 -11.90 2.01
C CYS A 240 -12.34 -12.42 2.52
N LEU A 241 -11.58 -13.14 1.69
CA LEU A 241 -10.35 -13.85 2.09
C LEU A 241 -9.18 -13.50 1.17
N TRP A 242 -7.97 -13.34 1.72
CA TRP A 242 -6.71 -13.16 0.96
C TRP A 242 -5.50 -13.70 1.74
N VAL A 243 -4.35 -13.76 1.06
CA VAL A 243 -3.03 -14.07 1.65
C VAL A 243 -2.02 -13.00 1.23
N ASP A 244 -0.91 -12.84 1.94
CA ASP A 244 0.08 -11.78 1.65
C ASP A 244 0.73 -11.94 0.27
N GLU A 245 1.18 -13.15 -0.06
CA GLU A 245 1.93 -13.45 -1.28
C GLU A 245 1.57 -14.83 -1.84
N GLY A 246 1.64 -14.95 -3.17
CA GLY A 246 1.36 -16.19 -3.90
C GLY A 246 -0.12 -16.55 -3.98
N GLU A 247 -0.38 -17.83 -4.23
CA GLU A 247 -1.71 -18.42 -4.27
C GLU A 247 -1.71 -19.69 -3.40
N ARG A 248 -2.74 -19.86 -2.57
CA ARG A 248 -2.88 -21.00 -1.67
C ARG A 248 -4.25 -21.64 -1.78
N GLU A 249 -4.27 -22.96 -1.81
CA GLU A 249 -5.52 -23.71 -1.66
C GLU A 249 -5.93 -23.73 -0.18
N ILE A 250 -7.17 -23.34 0.09
CA ILE A 250 -7.76 -23.33 1.42
C ILE A 250 -9.00 -24.24 1.44
N THR A 251 -9.20 -24.91 2.58
CA THR A 251 -10.38 -25.74 2.83
C THR A 251 -11.20 -25.13 3.97
N LEU A 252 -12.44 -24.80 3.66
CA LEU A 252 -13.43 -24.32 4.62
C LEU A 252 -14.44 -25.44 4.91
N ARG A 253 -14.80 -25.60 6.17
CA ARG A 253 -15.87 -26.48 6.62
C ARG A 253 -17.10 -25.65 6.96
N ARG A 254 -18.20 -25.88 6.23
CA ARG A 254 -19.50 -25.23 6.44
C ARG A 254 -20.44 -26.10 7.27
N PHE A 255 -21.44 -25.47 7.88
CA PHE A 255 -22.47 -26.15 8.68
C PHE A 255 -23.86 -26.12 8.02
N ASP A 256 -23.96 -25.46 6.87
CA ASP A 256 -25.17 -25.34 6.07
C ASP A 256 -25.00 -26.00 4.69
N ARG A 257 -26.08 -25.99 3.89
CA ARG A 257 -26.09 -26.48 2.51
C ARG A 257 -26.49 -25.41 1.50
N ALA A 258 -26.45 -24.13 1.87
CA ALA A 258 -26.80 -23.06 0.96
C ALA A 258 -25.84 -23.02 -0.24
N PRO A 259 -26.33 -22.62 -1.43
CA PRO A 259 -25.49 -22.47 -2.60
C PRO A 259 -24.45 -21.36 -2.35
N LEU A 260 -23.21 -21.63 -2.72
CA LEU A 260 -22.10 -20.68 -2.57
C LEU A 260 -21.70 -20.12 -3.92
N THR A 261 -21.30 -18.86 -3.93
CA THR A 261 -20.68 -18.21 -5.09
C THR A 261 -19.41 -17.50 -4.64
N ALA A 262 -18.40 -17.45 -5.52
CA ALA A 262 -17.16 -16.74 -5.23
C ALA A 262 -16.70 -15.91 -6.42
N PHE A 263 -16.22 -14.70 -6.12
CA PHE A 263 -15.73 -13.74 -7.10
C PHE A 263 -14.49 -13.06 -6.57
N ASP A 264 -13.51 -12.80 -7.43
CA ASP A 264 -12.42 -11.91 -7.11
C ASP A 264 -12.91 -10.44 -7.11
N LEU A 265 -12.03 -9.51 -6.74
CA LEU A 265 -12.38 -8.10 -6.75
C LEU A 265 -12.55 -7.49 -8.15
N ASN A 266 -12.16 -8.20 -9.21
CA ASN A 266 -12.41 -7.80 -10.59
C ASN A 266 -13.76 -8.31 -11.10
N GLY A 267 -14.52 -9.03 -10.27
CA GLY A 267 -15.79 -9.66 -10.64
C GLY A 267 -15.62 -10.96 -11.44
N GLN A 268 -14.39 -11.48 -11.56
CA GLN A 268 -14.13 -12.78 -12.18
C GLN A 268 -14.57 -13.89 -11.22
N ALA A 269 -15.25 -14.90 -11.76
CA ALA A 269 -15.70 -16.03 -10.97
C ALA A 269 -14.50 -16.85 -10.46
N VAL A 270 -14.46 -17.12 -9.16
CA VAL A 270 -13.47 -18.00 -8.54
C VAL A 270 -14.08 -19.38 -8.38
N ARG A 271 -13.36 -20.41 -8.82
CA ARG A 271 -13.85 -21.79 -8.76
C ARG A 271 -13.92 -22.29 -7.32
N LEU A 272 -15.09 -22.80 -6.93
CA LEU A 272 -15.32 -23.52 -5.68
C LEU A 272 -15.45 -25.02 -5.95
N ASP A 273 -14.66 -25.87 -5.29
CA ASP A 273 -14.88 -27.32 -5.24
C ASP A 273 -15.62 -27.66 -3.93
N VAL A 274 -16.94 -27.84 -4.03
CA VAL A 274 -17.83 -28.11 -2.90
C VAL A 274 -18.11 -29.61 -2.81
N ARG A 275 -17.69 -30.25 -1.72
CA ARG A 275 -17.93 -31.68 -1.43
C ARG A 275 -18.51 -31.85 -0.04
N GLY A 276 -19.82 -32.08 0.04
CA GLY A 276 -20.53 -32.22 1.32
C GLY A 276 -20.46 -30.95 2.15
N ASP A 277 -19.80 -31.04 3.31
CA ASP A 277 -19.56 -29.95 4.25
C ASP A 277 -18.23 -29.21 4.00
N ARG A 278 -17.44 -29.60 3.00
CA ARG A 278 -16.17 -28.97 2.67
C ARG A 278 -16.25 -28.13 1.39
N VAL A 279 -15.60 -26.98 1.42
CA VAL A 279 -15.48 -26.03 0.32
C VAL A 279 -13.99 -25.75 0.11
N ARG A 280 -13.47 -26.11 -1.06
CA ARG A 280 -12.08 -25.81 -1.43
C ARG A 280 -12.05 -24.69 -2.45
N LEU A 281 -11.10 -23.79 -2.28
CA LEU A 281 -10.85 -22.69 -3.20
C LEU A 281 -9.39 -22.27 -3.14
N ARG A 282 -8.94 -21.57 -4.17
CA ARG A 282 -7.64 -20.90 -4.15
C ARG A 282 -7.81 -19.43 -3.83
N VAL A 283 -6.92 -18.92 -2.98
CA VAL A 283 -6.89 -17.54 -2.52
C VAL A 283 -5.48 -17.01 -2.70
N GLY A 284 -5.35 -15.84 -3.31
CA GLY A 284 -4.07 -15.15 -3.48
C GLY A 284 -4.06 -13.79 -2.81
N ALA A 285 -3.13 -12.93 -3.25
CA ALA A 285 -3.05 -11.53 -2.80
C ALA A 285 -4.21 -10.64 -3.27
N THR A 286 -4.97 -11.09 -4.27
CA THR A 286 -6.25 -10.46 -4.64
C THR A 286 -7.36 -11.17 -3.85
N PRO A 287 -8.14 -10.45 -3.03
CA PRO A 287 -9.17 -11.08 -2.22
C PRO A 287 -10.28 -11.71 -3.04
N VAL A 288 -10.80 -12.78 -2.46
CA VAL A 288 -11.92 -13.54 -2.95
C VAL A 288 -13.10 -13.32 -2.02
N ARG A 289 -14.21 -12.85 -2.58
CA ARG A 289 -15.50 -12.71 -1.91
C ARG A 289 -16.29 -13.99 -2.09
N ILE A 290 -16.72 -14.60 -0.99
CA ILE A 290 -17.53 -15.83 -0.98
C ILE A 290 -18.87 -15.51 -0.32
N ARG A 291 -19.97 -15.77 -1.01
CA ARG A 291 -21.33 -15.50 -0.52
C ARG A 291 -22.12 -16.78 -0.34
N GLY A 292 -23.05 -16.75 0.61
CA GLY A 292 -24.07 -17.79 0.77
C GLY A 292 -24.00 -18.58 2.07
N PHE A 293 -23.01 -18.34 2.93
CA PHE A 293 -22.92 -19.03 4.22
C PHE A 293 -24.09 -18.63 5.13
N GLN A 294 -24.62 -19.56 5.92
CA GLN A 294 -25.62 -19.23 6.96
C GLN A 294 -24.99 -19.05 8.34
N SER A 295 -23.79 -19.62 8.55
CA SER A 295 -22.98 -19.49 9.76
C SER A 295 -21.49 -19.45 9.41
N GLU A 296 -20.67 -18.93 10.32
CA GLU A 296 -19.22 -18.81 10.12
C GLU A 296 -18.60 -20.20 9.87
N PRO A 297 -17.95 -20.44 8.72
CA PRO A 297 -17.28 -21.70 8.49
C PRO A 297 -15.96 -21.78 9.26
N ILE A 298 -15.46 -23.00 9.43
CA ILE A 298 -14.15 -23.25 10.03
C ILE A 298 -13.10 -23.39 8.92
N CYS A 299 -11.98 -22.69 9.03
CA CYS A 299 -10.84 -22.91 8.15
C CYS A 299 -10.01 -24.12 8.61
N GLU A 300 -10.19 -25.26 7.94
CA GLU A 300 -9.46 -26.50 8.28
C GLU A 300 -7.98 -26.40 7.92
N THR A 301 -7.63 -25.68 6.85
CA THR A 301 -6.24 -25.42 6.46
C THR A 301 -5.45 -24.72 7.58
N SER A 302 -6.06 -23.76 8.27
CA SER A 302 -5.45 -23.12 9.44
C SER A 302 -5.21 -24.10 10.59
N ILE A 303 -6.16 -24.99 10.86
CA ILE A 303 -6.03 -25.98 11.95
C ILE A 303 -4.89 -26.96 11.68
N GLU A 304 -4.74 -27.40 10.43
CA GLU A 304 -3.64 -28.25 10.00
C GLU A 304 -2.30 -27.53 10.18
N ALA A 305 -2.22 -26.25 9.80
CA ALA A 305 -1.04 -25.42 10.00
C ALA A 305 -0.70 -25.24 11.48
N TRP A 306 -1.69 -24.93 12.35
CA TRP A 306 -1.49 -24.80 13.79
C TRP A 306 -0.96 -26.09 14.41
N THR A 307 -1.56 -27.24 14.04
CA THR A 307 -1.15 -28.54 14.56
C THR A 307 0.28 -28.89 14.17
N ALA A 308 0.64 -28.65 12.90
CA ALA A 308 2.00 -28.86 12.42
C ALA A 308 3.00 -27.94 13.12
N ARG A 309 2.63 -26.67 13.33
CA ARG A 309 3.50 -25.67 13.97
C ARG A 309 3.70 -25.94 15.47
N VAL A 310 2.67 -26.35 16.21
CA VAL A 310 2.83 -26.81 17.61
C VAL A 310 3.77 -28.00 17.69
N ALA A 311 3.65 -28.96 16.76
CA ALA A 311 4.54 -30.12 16.73
C ALA A 311 6.01 -29.72 16.46
N ASP A 312 6.25 -28.70 15.63
CA ASP A 312 7.59 -28.15 15.41
C ASP A 312 8.12 -27.41 16.64
N LEU A 313 7.34 -26.49 17.20
CA LEU A 313 7.73 -25.71 18.38
C LEU A 313 8.00 -26.61 19.59
N PHE A 314 7.20 -27.64 19.81
CA PHE A 314 7.39 -28.59 20.90
C PHE A 314 8.73 -29.36 20.81
N LYS A 315 9.26 -29.60 19.59
CA LYS A 315 10.59 -30.21 19.41
C LYS A 315 11.72 -29.31 19.88
N ARG A 316 11.49 -28.00 20.01
CA ARG A 316 12.49 -27.01 20.46
C ARG A 316 12.69 -27.02 21.98
N GLY A 317 11.90 -27.80 22.73
CA GLY A 317 12.03 -27.95 24.18
C GLY A 317 11.11 -27.01 24.97
N ASN A 318 11.51 -26.67 26.20
CA ASN A 318 10.70 -25.82 27.08
C ASN A 318 10.94 -24.33 26.80
N PRO A 319 9.88 -23.53 26.64
CA PRO A 319 10.02 -22.08 26.63
C PRO A 319 10.41 -21.57 28.03
N THR A 320 11.27 -20.55 28.10
CA THR A 320 11.68 -19.96 29.39
C THR A 320 10.46 -19.50 30.20
N GLY A 321 10.30 -20.01 31.42
CA GLY A 321 9.24 -19.64 32.34
C GLY A 321 7.92 -20.40 32.19
N GLN A 322 7.81 -21.36 31.26
CA GLN A 322 6.61 -22.20 31.09
C GLN A 322 6.98 -23.65 30.73
N ASP A 323 6.23 -24.63 31.21
CA ASP A 323 6.41 -26.04 30.84
C ASP A 323 5.70 -26.33 29.50
N ALA A 324 6.47 -26.68 28.46
CA ALA A 324 5.91 -27.00 27.14
C ALA A 324 4.95 -28.20 27.19
N ARG A 325 5.12 -29.12 28.16
CA ARG A 325 4.24 -30.28 28.33
C ARG A 325 2.84 -29.85 28.75
N VAL A 326 2.73 -28.82 29.60
CA VAL A 326 1.45 -28.26 30.04
C VAL A 326 0.74 -27.59 28.86
N LEU A 327 1.47 -26.75 28.11
CA LEU A 327 0.94 -26.11 26.91
C LEU A 327 0.47 -27.15 25.88
N LYS A 328 1.26 -28.21 25.68
CA LYS A 328 0.94 -29.28 24.73
C LYS A 328 -0.27 -30.10 25.15
N PHE A 329 -0.40 -30.41 26.44
CA PHE A 329 -1.56 -31.10 26.99
C PHE A 329 -2.85 -30.31 26.77
N ASN A 330 -2.83 -29.00 27.04
CA ASN A 330 -4.00 -28.14 26.84
C ASN A 330 -4.38 -28.06 25.35
N PHE A 331 -3.39 -27.93 24.46
CA PHE A 331 -3.61 -27.95 23.01
C PHE A 331 -4.23 -29.28 22.53
N ASP A 332 -3.70 -30.43 22.97
CA ASP A 332 -4.19 -31.75 22.56
C ASP A 332 -5.63 -32.01 23.05
N ASN A 333 -5.97 -31.55 24.26
CA ASN A 333 -7.34 -31.60 24.75
C ASN A 333 -8.28 -30.76 23.86
N ALA A 334 -7.85 -29.59 23.42
CA ALA A 334 -8.62 -28.75 22.51
C ALA A 334 -8.80 -29.39 21.13
N VAL A 335 -7.78 -30.07 20.59
CA VAL A 335 -7.87 -30.86 19.35
C VAL A 335 -8.89 -32.00 19.49
N SER A 336 -8.87 -32.72 20.62
CA SER A 336 -9.83 -33.79 20.90
C SER A 336 -11.27 -33.29 20.94
N LEU A 337 -11.50 -32.13 21.58
CA LEU A 337 -12.81 -31.48 21.62
C LEU A 337 -13.26 -31.06 20.21
N TYR A 338 -12.38 -30.43 19.43
CA TYR A 338 -12.67 -30.04 18.03
C TYR A 338 -13.10 -31.23 17.17
N ARG A 339 -12.43 -32.38 17.29
CA ARG A 339 -12.79 -33.59 16.54
C ARG A 339 -14.20 -34.11 16.89
N ARG A 340 -14.63 -33.98 18.14
CA ARG A 340 -15.95 -34.42 18.61
C ARG A 340 -17.05 -33.39 18.30
N ASN A 341 -16.77 -32.12 18.53
CA ASN A 341 -17.69 -31.01 18.31
C ASN A 341 -16.92 -29.83 17.68
N PRO A 342 -16.84 -29.77 16.33
CA PRO A 342 -16.06 -28.77 15.61
C PRO A 342 -16.44 -27.34 15.96
N SER A 343 -17.74 -27.06 16.05
CA SER A 343 -18.26 -25.72 16.37
C SER A 343 -17.82 -25.22 17.74
N GLN A 344 -17.85 -26.07 18.78
CA GLN A 344 -17.43 -25.67 20.13
C GLN A 344 -15.91 -25.73 20.31
N GLY A 345 -15.25 -26.73 19.73
CA GLY A 345 -13.82 -26.96 19.93
C GLY A 345 -12.91 -25.98 19.19
N PHE A 346 -13.38 -25.36 18.09
CA PHE A 346 -12.55 -24.45 17.30
C PHE A 346 -12.04 -23.24 18.08
N ALA A 347 -12.92 -22.57 18.84
CA ALA A 347 -12.54 -21.39 19.63
C ALA A 347 -11.49 -21.74 20.69
N LEU A 348 -11.66 -22.87 21.39
CA LEU A 348 -10.71 -23.35 22.39
C LEU A 348 -9.36 -23.72 21.75
N LEU A 349 -9.40 -24.41 20.60
CA LEU A 349 -8.20 -24.79 19.85
C LEU A 349 -7.40 -23.56 19.42
N ARG A 350 -8.08 -22.54 18.90
CA ARG A 350 -7.48 -21.26 18.51
C ARG A 350 -6.80 -20.55 19.70
N THR A 351 -7.46 -20.47 20.85
CA THR A 351 -6.87 -19.84 22.04
C THR A 351 -5.60 -20.55 22.49
N ASN A 352 -5.63 -21.88 22.57
CA ASN A 352 -4.46 -22.67 22.96
C ASN A 352 -3.33 -22.59 21.93
N TRP A 353 -3.67 -22.50 20.64
CA TRP A 353 -2.70 -22.24 19.58
C TRP A 353 -1.94 -20.92 19.83
N PHE A 354 -2.65 -19.81 20.04
CA PHE A 354 -2.01 -18.51 20.28
C PHE A 354 -1.16 -18.48 21.55
N GLU A 355 -1.60 -19.13 22.63
CA GLU A 355 -0.80 -19.24 23.85
C GLU A 355 0.50 -20.02 23.59
N PHE A 356 0.40 -21.13 22.87
CA PHE A 356 1.56 -21.94 22.51
C PHE A 356 2.53 -21.16 21.63
N GLU A 357 2.04 -20.46 20.61
CA GLU A 357 2.88 -19.69 19.68
C GLU A 357 3.57 -18.52 20.41
N ARG A 358 2.82 -17.73 21.19
CA ARG A 358 3.37 -16.65 22.05
C ARG A 358 4.43 -17.15 23.02
N ALA A 359 4.27 -18.36 23.54
CA ALA A 359 5.23 -18.98 24.42
C ALA A 359 6.57 -19.28 23.73
N PHE A 360 6.68 -19.28 22.40
CA PHE A 360 7.94 -19.54 21.69
C PHE A 360 8.42 -18.37 20.81
N GLN A 361 7.77 -17.20 20.88
CA GLN A 361 8.18 -16.03 20.10
C GLN A 361 9.57 -15.51 20.51
N PRO A 362 10.48 -15.27 19.54
CA PRO A 362 11.82 -14.75 19.78
C PRO A 362 11.82 -13.23 19.96
N TYR A 363 10.67 -12.59 19.75
CA TYR A 363 10.49 -11.15 19.85
C TYR A 363 9.52 -10.80 21.00
N ARG A 364 9.44 -9.52 21.32
CA ARG A 364 8.43 -8.96 22.21
C ARG A 364 7.63 -7.88 21.52
N TRP A 365 6.33 -8.10 21.45
CA TRP A 365 5.33 -7.12 21.09
C TRP A 365 4.79 -6.47 22.37
N ILE A 366 4.79 -5.16 22.43
CA ILE A 366 4.34 -4.36 23.56
C ILE A 366 3.41 -3.28 23.03
N GLU A 367 2.17 -3.26 23.50
CA GLU A 367 1.22 -2.19 23.17
C GLU A 367 1.64 -0.89 23.86
N ALA A 368 1.68 0.23 23.14
CA ALA A 368 2.24 1.48 23.65
C ALA A 368 1.43 2.05 24.82
N GLU A 369 0.11 1.84 24.81
CA GLU A 369 -0.81 2.22 25.88
C GLU A 369 -0.66 1.37 27.15
N SER A 370 0.09 0.26 27.10
CA SER A 370 0.37 -0.57 28.28
C SER A 370 1.38 0.06 29.24
N ALA A 371 2.00 1.19 28.87
CA ALA A 371 2.90 1.94 29.72
C ALA A 371 2.21 2.33 31.03
N ARG A 372 2.76 1.92 32.17
CA ARG A 372 2.24 2.33 33.49
C ARG A 372 2.81 3.68 33.95
N GLN A 373 3.97 4.05 33.45
CA GLN A 373 4.69 5.28 33.77
C GLN A 373 4.96 6.01 32.47
N HIS A 374 4.24 7.10 32.23
CA HIS A 374 4.40 7.94 31.05
C HIS A 374 4.01 9.40 31.30
N GLU A 375 4.51 10.30 30.45
CA GLU A 375 4.20 11.73 30.44
C GLU A 375 3.22 12.09 29.30
N PHE A 376 2.79 11.08 28.53
CA PHE A 376 1.77 11.23 27.49
C PHE A 376 0.40 11.52 28.11
N GLY A 377 -0.38 12.39 27.47
CA GLY A 377 -1.59 12.97 28.06
C GLY A 377 -2.74 11.99 28.23
N THR A 378 -2.97 11.09 27.25
CA THR A 378 -4.07 10.14 27.34
C THR A 378 -3.82 8.86 26.55
N VAL A 379 -4.66 7.85 26.79
CA VAL A 379 -4.80 6.68 25.93
C VAL A 379 -6.00 6.90 25.02
N ARG A 380 -5.77 6.94 23.71
CA ARG A 380 -6.85 7.11 22.72
C ARG A 380 -7.30 5.74 22.24
N ARG A 381 -8.59 5.43 22.44
CA ARG A 381 -9.20 4.19 21.94
C ARG A 381 -9.53 4.32 20.47
N ASP A 382 -9.02 3.39 19.68
CA ASP A 382 -9.34 3.26 18.26
C ASP A 382 -9.28 1.77 17.91
N PRO A 383 -10.42 1.12 17.62
CA PRO A 383 -10.43 -0.30 17.25
C PRO A 383 -9.56 -0.64 16.05
N ALA A 384 -9.19 0.35 15.23
CA ALA A 384 -8.34 0.18 14.07
C ALA A 384 -6.84 -0.02 14.40
N LEU A 385 -6.46 0.04 15.67
CA LEU A 385 -5.07 0.13 16.16
C LEU A 385 -4.71 -1.15 16.94
N SER A 386 -3.42 -1.42 17.12
CA SER A 386 -3.01 -2.62 17.87
C SER A 386 -3.51 -2.49 19.31
N GLY A 387 -3.97 -3.60 19.90
CA GLY A 387 -4.66 -3.56 21.19
C GLY A 387 -5.98 -2.76 21.23
N GLY A 388 -6.39 -2.09 20.14
CA GLY A 388 -7.55 -1.20 20.07
C GLY A 388 -7.34 0.18 20.70
N ALA A 389 -6.08 0.58 20.95
CA ALA A 389 -5.75 1.84 21.60
C ALA A 389 -4.33 2.33 21.26
N THR A 390 -4.04 3.58 21.58
CA THR A 390 -2.73 4.22 21.33
C THR A 390 -2.35 5.11 22.51
N LEU A 391 -1.06 5.30 22.72
CA LEU A 391 -0.53 6.30 23.65
C LEU A 391 -0.43 7.66 22.93
N TRP A 392 -1.20 8.65 23.39
CA TRP A 392 -1.42 9.89 22.65
C TRP A 392 -1.03 11.15 23.43
N LEU A 393 -0.35 12.06 22.72
CA LEU A 393 0.03 13.38 23.18
C LEU A 393 -0.39 14.42 22.13
N ASN A 394 -1.17 15.40 22.58
CA ASN A 394 -1.44 16.62 21.85
C ASN A 394 -1.46 17.77 22.86
N THR A 395 -0.42 18.59 22.86
CA THR A 395 -0.29 19.69 23.83
C THR A 395 0.02 21.01 23.14
N PRO A 396 -0.69 22.10 23.49
CA PRO A 396 -0.33 23.45 23.08
C PRO A 396 0.82 24.04 23.92
N MET A 397 1.20 23.37 25.02
CA MET A 397 2.25 23.86 25.92
C MET A 397 3.63 23.46 25.40
N PRO A 398 4.65 24.34 25.52
CA PRO A 398 6.03 23.98 25.21
C PRO A 398 6.49 22.84 26.12
N ILE A 399 7.05 21.80 25.50
CA ILE A 399 7.63 20.65 26.18
C ILE A 399 9.00 20.33 25.57
N GLU A 400 9.96 19.98 26.41
CA GLU A 400 11.27 19.50 25.95
C GLU A 400 11.21 18.05 25.50
N SER A 401 10.44 17.22 26.20
CA SER A 401 10.25 15.81 25.87
C SER A 401 9.00 15.21 26.53
N ALA A 402 8.60 14.02 26.07
CA ALA A 402 7.65 13.16 26.75
C ALA A 402 8.16 11.72 26.75
N SER A 403 8.11 11.04 27.89
CA SER A 403 8.64 9.69 28.06
C SER A 403 7.57 8.65 28.43
N ALA A 404 7.85 7.39 28.12
CA ALA A 404 7.07 6.23 28.53
C ALA A 404 8.00 5.05 28.84
N THR A 405 7.62 4.22 29.81
CA THR A 405 8.44 3.11 30.29
C THR A 405 7.68 1.78 30.22
N TYR A 406 8.38 0.75 29.74
CA TYR A 406 7.83 -0.58 29.46
C TYR A 406 8.70 -1.67 30.10
N ALA A 407 8.06 -2.71 30.63
CA ALA A 407 8.75 -3.91 31.11
C ALA A 407 8.65 -5.02 30.06
N PHE A 408 9.74 -5.75 29.85
CA PHE A 408 9.77 -6.88 28.93
C PHE A 408 10.82 -7.91 29.35
N SER A 409 10.71 -9.13 28.81
CA SER A 409 11.68 -10.19 29.07
C SER A 409 12.20 -10.78 27.76
N LEU A 410 13.50 -11.07 27.70
CA LEU A 410 14.15 -11.71 26.55
C LEU A 410 14.57 -13.13 26.90
N ARG A 411 14.51 -14.02 25.91
CA ARG A 411 14.73 -15.46 26.08
C ARG A 411 16.14 -15.89 25.65
N GLU A 412 16.72 -15.17 24.70
CA GLU A 412 17.97 -15.53 24.06
C GLU A 412 18.94 -14.36 24.09
N ALA A 413 20.22 -14.69 24.25
CA ALA A 413 21.28 -13.70 24.11
C ALA A 413 21.59 -13.47 22.63
N GLN A 414 21.18 -12.33 22.09
CA GLN A 414 21.38 -11.97 20.68
C GLN A 414 21.23 -10.45 20.46
N ALA A 415 21.48 -10.02 19.23
CA ALA A 415 21.14 -8.67 18.80
C ALA A 415 19.61 -8.54 18.65
N TYR A 416 19.05 -7.45 19.14
CA TYR A 416 17.65 -7.08 18.97
C TYR A 416 17.55 -5.69 18.35
N THR A 417 16.64 -5.54 17.40
CA THR A 417 16.21 -4.25 16.85
C THR A 417 14.97 -3.79 17.60
N LEU A 418 14.97 -2.52 17.99
CA LEU A 418 13.83 -1.85 18.60
C LEU A 418 13.08 -1.08 17.51
N TRP A 419 11.80 -1.36 17.39
CA TRP A 419 10.89 -0.73 16.45
C TRP A 419 9.78 -0.01 17.20
N LEU A 420 9.36 1.14 16.68
CA LEU A 420 8.24 1.90 17.20
C LEU A 420 7.24 2.18 16.08
N ALA A 421 5.97 1.90 16.33
CA ALA A 421 4.89 2.32 15.46
C ALA A 421 4.38 3.70 15.89
N VAL A 422 4.45 4.66 14.98
CA VAL A 422 4.01 6.04 15.21
C VAL A 422 2.86 6.38 14.26
N ARG A 423 1.75 6.94 14.77
CA ARG A 423 0.62 7.37 13.94
C ARG A 423 0.73 8.85 13.55
N GLY A 424 0.33 9.17 12.32
CA GLY A 424 0.44 10.51 11.74
C GLY A 424 1.82 10.78 11.16
N VAL A 425 2.07 11.99 10.66
CA VAL A 425 3.37 12.35 10.05
C VAL A 425 4.48 12.26 11.11
N PRO A 426 5.44 11.31 11.00
CA PRO A 426 6.49 11.15 12.00
C PRO A 426 7.33 12.43 12.08
N SER A 427 7.57 12.90 13.30
CA SER A 427 8.37 14.09 13.53
C SER A 427 9.09 14.02 14.88
N GLY A 428 10.22 14.73 14.99
CA GLY A 428 11.03 14.74 16.20
C GLY A 428 12.06 13.61 16.24
N SER A 429 12.52 13.29 17.45
CA SER A 429 13.42 12.17 17.72
C SER A 429 12.97 11.38 18.94
N VAL A 430 13.43 10.14 19.03
CA VAL A 430 13.21 9.28 20.20
C VAL A 430 14.56 8.84 20.73
N GLU A 431 14.84 9.19 21.97
CA GLU A 431 15.89 8.59 22.79
C GLU A 431 15.35 7.32 23.42
N TRP A 432 16.13 6.25 23.38
CA TRP A 432 15.74 4.97 23.97
C TRP A 432 16.84 4.45 24.89
N GLN A 433 16.43 3.82 25.98
CA GLN A 433 17.32 3.25 26.98
C GLN A 433 16.78 1.89 27.43
N VAL A 434 17.63 0.87 27.45
CA VAL A 434 17.33 -0.46 27.98
C VAL A 434 18.16 -0.70 29.24
N ALA A 435 17.50 -0.97 30.36
CA ALA A 435 18.14 -1.28 31.64
C ALA A 435 17.55 -2.57 32.26
N PRO A 436 18.28 -3.30 33.12
CA PRO A 436 17.72 -4.43 33.87
C PRO A 436 16.51 -4.02 34.73
N ALA A 437 15.49 -4.88 34.82
CA ALA A 437 14.24 -4.53 35.49
C ALA A 437 14.35 -4.37 37.03
N GLY A 438 15.32 -5.05 37.66
CA GLY A 438 15.42 -5.23 39.12
C GLY A 438 16.10 -4.10 39.90
N GLU A 439 16.65 -3.08 39.25
CA GLU A 439 17.44 -2.04 39.89
C GLU A 439 16.98 -0.65 39.42
N ALA A 440 16.53 0.19 40.34
CA ALA A 440 16.00 1.52 40.02
C ALA A 440 17.06 2.48 39.45
N GLU A 441 18.34 2.25 39.78
CA GLU A 441 19.50 3.04 39.34
C GLU A 441 20.49 2.24 38.48
N ALA A 442 20.07 1.09 37.92
CA ALA A 442 20.96 0.33 37.05
C ALA A 442 21.37 1.16 35.83
N SER A 443 22.65 1.06 35.48
CA SER A 443 23.18 1.65 34.26
C SER A 443 22.48 1.07 33.04
N ALA A 444 22.33 1.90 32.00
CA ALA A 444 21.81 1.45 30.71
C ALA A 444 22.68 0.30 30.19
N THR A 445 22.05 -0.84 29.88
CA THR A 445 22.70 -1.91 29.12
C THR A 445 22.90 -1.49 27.66
N ALA A 446 21.98 -0.68 27.13
CA ALA A 446 22.07 -0.06 25.82
C ALA A 446 21.25 1.22 25.75
N GLU A 447 21.66 2.15 24.91
CA GLU A 447 20.95 3.40 24.66
C GLU A 447 21.21 3.91 23.24
N GLY A 448 20.36 4.80 22.75
CA GLY A 448 20.54 5.45 21.46
C GLY A 448 19.49 6.51 21.16
N THR A 449 19.60 7.13 19.99
CA THR A 449 18.67 8.17 19.52
C THR A 449 18.32 7.94 18.05
N ALA A 450 17.05 8.06 17.72
CA ALA A 450 16.55 7.92 16.35
C ALA A 450 15.67 9.11 15.94
N MET A 451 15.92 9.65 14.74
CA MET A 451 15.04 10.64 14.11
C MET A 451 13.77 9.99 13.57
N LEU A 452 12.59 10.52 13.90
CA LEU A 452 11.33 10.04 13.36
C LEU A 452 11.06 10.73 12.02
N LEU A 453 11.42 10.06 10.92
CA LEU A 453 11.25 10.56 9.55
C LEU A 453 10.49 9.53 8.72
N ALA A 454 9.55 9.97 7.90
CA ALA A 454 8.74 9.08 7.06
C ALA A 454 9.60 8.23 6.10
N GLU A 455 10.70 8.77 5.55
CA GLU A 455 11.61 8.01 4.69
C GLU A 455 12.37 6.88 5.39
N ARG A 456 12.43 6.88 6.73
CA ARG A 456 13.05 5.80 7.52
C ARG A 456 12.08 4.66 7.85
N ALA A 457 10.80 4.80 7.51
CA ALA A 457 9.80 3.80 7.82
C ALA A 457 10.03 2.53 6.99
N VAL A 458 10.09 1.38 7.66
CA VAL A 458 10.25 0.07 6.97
C VAL A 458 8.91 -0.50 6.50
N ALA A 459 7.82 -0.06 7.12
CA ALA A 459 6.47 -0.43 6.74
C ALA A 459 5.49 0.66 7.17
N ARG A 460 4.33 0.68 6.50
CA ARG A 460 3.22 1.56 6.83
C ARG A 460 1.95 0.73 6.93
N TYR A 461 1.13 1.05 7.91
CA TYR A 461 -0.14 0.40 8.17
C TYR A 461 -1.10 1.41 8.80
N ALA A 462 -2.35 1.03 9.03
CA ALA A 462 -3.43 1.91 9.52
C ALA A 462 -3.54 3.28 8.80
N ASP A 463 -4.32 4.18 9.39
CA ASP A 463 -4.40 5.61 9.05
C ASP A 463 -3.06 6.30 9.33
N GLN A 464 -2.07 6.03 8.48
CA GLN A 464 -0.72 6.58 8.55
C GLN A 464 0.07 6.18 9.81
N CYS A 465 0.04 4.92 10.23
CA CYS A 465 1.02 4.38 11.16
C CYS A 465 2.30 3.98 10.42
N TYR A 466 3.47 4.34 10.99
CA TYR A 466 4.79 4.08 10.43
C TYR A 466 5.60 3.24 11.41
N TRP A 467 6.10 2.10 10.94
CA TRP A 467 7.08 1.31 11.68
C TRP A 467 8.48 1.88 11.46
N LEU A 468 9.07 2.44 12.52
CA LEU A 468 10.35 3.13 12.48
C LEU A 468 11.40 2.38 13.31
N PRO A 469 12.62 2.14 12.77
CA PRO A 469 13.72 1.59 13.54
C PRO A 469 14.29 2.63 14.50
N LEU A 470 14.29 2.31 15.79
CA LEU A 470 14.92 3.13 16.83
C LEU A 470 16.42 2.84 16.97
N GLY A 471 16.81 1.56 16.86
CA GLY A 471 18.20 1.15 16.99
C GLY A 471 18.33 -0.34 17.31
N THR A 472 19.56 -0.80 17.47
CA THR A 472 19.89 -2.21 17.76
C THR A 472 20.72 -2.33 19.03
N ALA A 473 20.45 -3.35 19.85
CA ALA A 473 21.18 -3.65 21.06
C ALA A 473 21.44 -5.15 21.20
N THR A 474 22.64 -5.54 21.63
CA THR A 474 22.95 -6.92 21.99
C THR A 474 22.59 -7.14 23.46
N LEU A 475 21.55 -7.93 23.70
CA LEU A 475 20.98 -8.16 25.03
C LEU A 475 21.08 -9.65 25.39
N LYS A 476 21.21 -9.94 26.69
CA LYS A 476 21.18 -11.32 27.20
C LYS A 476 19.73 -11.75 27.46
N ALA A 477 19.54 -13.04 27.75
CA ALA A 477 18.28 -13.49 28.33
C ALA A 477 18.09 -12.86 29.72
N GLY A 478 16.89 -12.36 30.02
CA GLY A 478 16.61 -11.67 31.28
C GLY A 478 15.41 -10.73 31.22
N GLU A 479 15.14 -10.07 32.34
CA GLU A 479 14.09 -9.06 32.46
C GLU A 479 14.66 -7.65 32.35
N TYR A 480 14.00 -6.82 31.55
CA TYR A 480 14.44 -5.49 31.19
C TYR A 480 13.32 -4.47 31.30
N ARG A 481 13.75 -3.21 31.39
CA ARG A 481 12.96 -2.00 31.29
C ARG A 481 13.43 -1.23 30.06
N LEU A 482 12.49 -0.87 29.18
CA LEU A 482 12.69 0.03 28.06
C LEU A 482 12.09 1.39 28.42
N THR A 483 12.89 2.44 28.36
CA THR A 483 12.41 3.82 28.46
C THR A 483 12.56 4.47 27.09
N LEU A 484 11.47 5.03 26.56
CA LEU A 484 11.44 5.83 25.34
C LEU A 484 11.14 7.27 25.71
N ARG A 485 11.91 8.22 25.18
CA ARG A 485 11.73 9.66 25.37
C ARG A 485 11.66 10.36 24.02
N TRP A 486 10.47 10.83 23.67
CA TRP A 486 10.23 11.62 22.47
C TRP A 486 10.64 13.08 22.68
N LYS A 487 11.30 13.67 21.68
CA LYS A 487 11.64 15.09 21.61
C LYS A 487 11.04 15.71 20.34
N PRO A 488 10.24 16.78 20.45
CA PRO A 488 9.64 17.43 19.28
C PRO A 488 10.69 18.07 18.37
N SER A 489 10.44 18.08 17.06
CA SER A 489 11.25 18.81 16.07
C SER A 489 10.72 20.21 15.78
N ALA A 490 9.41 20.43 15.94
CA ALA A 490 8.79 21.73 15.73
C ALA A 490 9.17 22.68 16.87
N SER A 491 9.48 23.94 16.55
CA SER A 491 9.76 24.98 17.53
C SER A 491 8.49 25.63 18.10
N GLN A 492 7.32 25.33 17.54
CA GLN A 492 6.04 25.91 17.96
C GLN A 492 4.93 24.84 18.08
N PRO A 493 4.02 25.00 19.06
CA PRO A 493 2.88 24.11 19.28
C PRO A 493 1.82 24.17 18.15
N PRO A 494 0.90 23.18 18.07
CA PRO A 494 0.76 22.05 18.98
C PRO A 494 1.80 20.96 18.75
N TYR A 495 2.30 20.40 19.86
CA TYR A 495 3.19 19.25 19.84
C TYR A 495 2.36 17.97 19.81
N TYR A 496 2.63 17.13 18.81
CA TYR A 496 1.88 15.91 18.54
C TYR A 496 2.79 14.69 18.52
N ALA A 497 2.44 13.67 19.29
CA ALA A 497 3.03 12.34 19.21
C ALA A 497 1.98 11.28 19.53
N GLU A 498 1.97 10.20 18.76
CA GLU A 498 1.06 9.09 18.99
C GLU A 498 1.72 7.77 18.66
N TRP A 499 1.72 6.85 19.62
CA TRP A 499 2.39 5.56 19.53
C TRP A 499 1.37 4.42 19.64
N ASP A 500 1.53 3.41 18.79
CA ASP A 500 0.64 2.24 18.73
C ASP A 500 1.27 1.03 19.43
N ALA A 501 2.41 0.57 18.91
CA ALA A 501 3.12 -0.58 19.45
C ALA A 501 4.63 -0.43 19.38
N ILE A 502 5.31 -1.27 20.16
CA ILE A 502 6.74 -1.44 20.19
C ILE A 502 7.04 -2.90 19.89
N LEU A 503 7.98 -3.13 18.98
CA LEU A 503 8.49 -4.46 18.68
C LEU A 503 9.98 -4.51 19.01
N ILE A 504 10.37 -5.48 19.84
CA ILE A 504 11.76 -5.79 20.16
C ILE A 504 12.05 -7.17 19.58
N ALA A 505 12.81 -7.24 18.49
CA ALA A 505 12.92 -8.46 17.70
C ALA A 505 14.33 -8.70 17.15
N PRO A 506 14.74 -9.95 16.89
CA PRO A 506 16.01 -10.23 16.21
C PRO A 506 16.03 -9.62 14.79
N PRO A 507 17.21 -9.41 14.17
CA PRO A 507 17.32 -8.74 12.87
C PRO A 507 16.55 -9.40 11.72
N SER A 508 16.26 -10.70 11.82
CA SER A 508 15.46 -11.45 10.85
C SER A 508 13.96 -11.16 10.92
N VAL A 509 13.50 -10.50 11.98
CA VAL A 509 12.08 -10.21 12.22
C VAL A 509 11.85 -8.71 12.12
N GLN A 510 11.06 -8.32 11.12
CA GLN A 510 10.68 -6.94 10.87
C GLN A 510 9.17 -6.77 11.00
N PRO A 511 8.70 -5.65 11.56
CA PRO A 511 7.29 -5.36 11.60
C PRO A 511 6.80 -4.92 10.21
N LYS A 512 5.65 -5.46 9.80
CA LYS A 512 4.98 -5.08 8.55
C LYS A 512 3.58 -4.51 8.78
N HIS A 513 2.93 -4.94 9.85
CA HIS A 513 1.49 -4.87 10.02
C HIS A 513 1.11 -4.40 11.43
N ILE A 514 -0.20 -4.26 11.66
CA ILE A 514 -0.80 -4.00 13.00
C ILE A 514 -0.71 -5.20 13.93
N LEU A 515 -0.53 -6.40 13.38
CA LEU A 515 -0.36 -7.61 14.17
C LEU A 515 1.12 -7.93 14.35
N PRO A 516 1.47 -8.64 15.45
CA PRO A 516 2.80 -9.16 15.67
C PRO A 516 3.34 -9.94 14.46
N PRO A 517 4.65 -9.85 14.15
CA PRO A 517 5.23 -10.57 13.01
C PRO A 517 5.05 -12.08 13.11
N MET A 518 4.83 -12.74 11.97
CA MET A 518 4.93 -14.19 11.90
C MET A 518 6.38 -14.63 12.16
N TYR A 519 6.56 -15.58 13.07
CA TYR A 519 7.83 -16.27 13.30
C TYR A 519 7.69 -17.75 13.00
#